data_AF-A0A821GDB3-F1
#
_entry.id   AF-A0A821GDB3-F1
#
_cell.length_a   1.000
_cell.length_b   1.000
_cell.length_c   1.000
_cell.angle_alpha   90.00
_cell.angle_beta   90.00
_cell.angle_gamma   90.00
#
_symmetry.space_group_name_H-M   'P 1'
#
loop_
_entity.id
_entity.type
_entity.pdbx_description
1 polymer ?
#
loop_
_entity_poly.entity_id
_entity_poly.type
_entity_poly.pdbx_seq_one_letter_code
_entity_poly.pdbx_strand_id
1 'polypeptide(L)'
;MGSAPSSSMPNFEARIRTKDGKRFRISYHDLVDHILLLRQVIAQPELTQEGPTLDHFIDDYCNRMARQDMKSKQQQLKLPLETEWIWHVHRLHPLSYHNDCTKQLPSGKLVDKKIRQVLQNSKRKHDAKISFSSINKNFVFVPSIDLRKAVIRQRDFLEKFQNHYLYSFDLKKMDRSHFVHFVQNYVSFMKLAIKKEMIVPTFDIDLIWHTHMRYPSQYQTASIALCGFILDHDDAIESNTLTKVYKKTAERWKKIYNSEYGHNIDRKHLETSQYVSSCAMVFIPVHVSSGSGASSCGAIGGSCASSCSGGGCGGNGCGGGGCGGGGCGGGGCGGGGCGGD
;
A
#
# COMPACT_ATOMS: atom_id res chain seq x y z
N MET A 1 -7.62 10.25 -39.32
CA MET A 1 -7.05 9.17 -38.49
C MET A 1 -6.93 9.71 -37.08
N GLY A 2 -7.53 9.03 -36.08
CA GLY A 2 -7.49 9.51 -34.69
C GLY A 2 -6.12 9.31 -34.07
N SER A 3 -5.58 10.36 -33.45
CA SER A 3 -4.39 10.26 -32.60
C SER A 3 -4.73 9.46 -31.34
N ALA A 4 -4.14 8.29 -31.18
CA ALA A 4 -4.24 7.54 -29.93
C ALA A 4 -3.68 8.39 -28.79
N PRO A 5 -4.39 8.56 -27.65
CA PRO A 5 -3.86 9.31 -26.53
C PRO A 5 -2.63 8.59 -25.98
N SER A 6 -1.48 9.27 -26.00
CA SER A 6 -0.25 8.77 -25.40
C SER A 6 -0.37 8.78 -23.87
N SER A 7 -1.05 7.78 -23.31
CA SER A 7 -1.36 7.76 -21.88
C SER A 7 -0.08 7.84 -21.05
N SER A 8 0.01 8.93 -20.28
CA SER A 8 0.99 9.09 -19.22
C SER A 8 0.71 8.08 -18.10
N MET A 9 1.72 7.80 -17.27
CA MET A 9 1.53 6.90 -16.13
C MET A 9 0.45 7.48 -15.19
N PRO A 10 -0.49 6.66 -14.67
CA PRO A 10 -1.54 7.17 -13.79
C PRO A 10 -0.98 7.80 -12.50
N ASN A 11 -1.40 9.03 -12.21
CA ASN A 11 -0.96 9.73 -11.00
C ASN A 11 -1.95 9.51 -9.84
N PHE A 12 -1.82 8.39 -9.15
CA PHE A 12 -2.63 8.08 -7.97
C PHE A 12 -1.83 8.21 -6.67
N GLU A 13 -2.52 8.60 -5.59
CA GLU A 13 -2.00 8.58 -4.22
C GLU A 13 -2.96 7.81 -3.32
N ALA A 14 -2.46 6.82 -2.60
CA ALA A 14 -3.13 6.22 -1.46
C ALA A 14 -2.75 7.04 -0.22
N ARG A 15 -3.67 7.88 0.26
CA ARG A 15 -3.44 8.78 1.39
C ARG A 15 -3.87 8.12 2.69
N ILE A 16 -2.92 7.88 3.58
CA ILE A 16 -3.11 7.19 4.86
C ILE A 16 -3.22 8.26 5.96
N ARG A 17 -4.32 8.31 6.71
CA ARG A 17 -4.46 9.23 7.87
C ARG A 17 -4.81 8.47 9.13
N THR A 18 -3.96 8.55 10.15
CA THR A 18 -4.15 7.97 11.49
C THR A 18 -5.06 8.81 12.39
N LYS A 19 -5.51 8.19 13.49
CA LYS A 19 -6.28 8.81 14.59
C LYS A 19 -5.68 10.10 15.14
N ASP A 20 -4.39 10.08 15.42
CA ASP A 20 -3.61 11.23 15.92
C ASP A 20 -3.32 12.30 14.84
N GLY A 21 -3.93 12.17 13.66
CA GLY A 21 -3.90 13.17 12.61
C GLY A 21 -2.66 13.12 11.70
N LYS A 22 -1.69 12.22 11.95
CA LYS A 22 -0.55 12.02 11.04
C LYS A 22 -1.04 11.58 9.66
N ARG A 23 -0.31 12.02 8.63
CA ARG A 23 -0.66 11.81 7.22
C ARG A 23 0.53 11.24 6.47
N PHE A 24 0.33 10.08 5.84
CA PHE A 24 1.31 9.42 4.98
C PHE A 24 0.73 9.24 3.59
N ARG A 25 1.58 8.94 2.61
CA ARG A 25 1.15 8.60 1.26
C ARG A 25 2.03 7.51 0.69
N ILE A 26 1.42 6.61 -0.08
CA ILE A 26 2.14 5.78 -1.05
C ILE A 26 1.58 6.20 -2.41
N SER A 27 2.44 6.58 -3.36
CA SER A 27 1.99 6.97 -4.70
C SER A 27 2.11 5.79 -5.67
N TYR A 28 1.27 5.77 -6.71
CA TYR A 28 1.33 4.71 -7.71
C TYR A 28 2.69 4.68 -8.42
N HIS A 29 3.30 5.84 -8.62
CA HIS A 29 4.66 5.98 -9.13
C HIS A 29 5.71 5.25 -8.28
N ASP A 30 5.53 5.17 -6.95
CA ASP A 30 6.45 4.45 -6.07
C ASP A 30 6.40 2.93 -6.32
N LEU A 31 5.19 2.40 -6.54
CA LEU A 31 4.92 1.00 -6.90
C LEU A 31 5.40 0.68 -8.32
N VAL A 32 5.16 1.58 -9.29
CA VAL A 32 5.65 1.44 -10.66
C VAL A 32 7.18 1.39 -10.68
N ASP A 33 7.86 2.31 -10.00
CA ASP A 33 9.32 2.31 -9.89
C ASP A 33 9.86 1.03 -9.22
N HIS A 34 9.09 0.42 -8.32
CA HIS A 34 9.47 -0.84 -7.67
C HIS A 34 9.30 -2.02 -8.63
N ILE A 35 8.14 -2.16 -9.26
CA ILE A 35 7.87 -3.18 -10.29
C ILE A 35 8.90 -3.11 -11.44
N LEU A 36 9.25 -1.91 -11.90
CA LEU A 36 10.25 -1.72 -12.96
C LEU A 36 11.67 -2.10 -12.51
N LEU A 37 12.01 -1.94 -11.23
CA LEU A 37 13.27 -2.45 -10.65
C LEU A 37 13.26 -3.99 -10.64
N LEU A 38 12.21 -4.61 -10.11
CA LEU A 38 12.08 -6.08 -10.06
C LEU A 38 12.16 -6.71 -11.46
N ARG A 39 11.47 -6.13 -12.46
CA ARG A 39 11.57 -6.56 -13.87
C ARG A 39 12.98 -6.45 -14.45
N GLN A 40 13.74 -5.41 -14.09
CA GLN A 40 15.13 -5.24 -14.54
C GLN A 40 16.10 -6.23 -13.89
N VAL A 41 15.82 -6.64 -12.65
CA VAL A 41 16.62 -7.63 -11.91
C VAL A 41 16.32 -9.05 -12.40
N ILE A 42 15.05 -9.41 -12.62
CA ILE A 42 14.66 -10.70 -13.22
C ILE A 42 15.29 -10.87 -14.61
N ALA A 43 15.41 -9.79 -15.39
CA ALA A 43 16.03 -9.82 -16.70
C ALA A 43 17.57 -9.96 -16.68
N GLN A 44 18.22 -9.86 -15.51
CA GLN A 44 19.67 -9.91 -15.31
C GLN A 44 20.00 -10.78 -14.08
N PRO A 45 19.92 -12.12 -14.21
CA PRO A 45 20.11 -13.07 -13.10
C PRO A 45 21.44 -12.91 -12.35
N GLU A 46 22.47 -12.39 -13.02
CA GLU A 46 23.80 -12.08 -12.46
C GLU A 46 23.75 -11.14 -11.25
N LEU A 47 22.71 -10.28 -11.15
CA LEU A 47 22.48 -9.40 -10.00
C LEU A 47 22.06 -10.15 -8.73
N THR A 48 21.78 -11.44 -8.85
CA THR A 48 21.34 -12.33 -7.76
C THR A 48 22.14 -13.63 -7.67
N GLN A 49 23.18 -13.78 -8.50
CA GLN A 49 24.02 -14.98 -8.50
C GLN A 49 25.13 -14.86 -7.45
N GLU A 50 25.30 -15.89 -6.63
CA GLU A 50 26.41 -15.94 -5.68
C GLU A 50 27.75 -16.06 -6.41
N GLY A 51 28.71 -15.20 -6.04
CA GLY A 51 30.07 -15.21 -6.58
C GLY A 51 30.77 -13.84 -6.46
N PRO A 52 32.00 -13.72 -7.00
CA PRO A 52 32.81 -12.51 -6.90
C PRO A 52 32.15 -11.25 -7.51
N THR A 53 31.29 -11.43 -8.50
CA THR A 53 30.54 -10.34 -9.14
C THR A 53 29.57 -9.67 -8.15
N LEU A 54 28.82 -10.47 -7.38
CA LEU A 54 27.91 -9.97 -6.35
C LEU A 54 28.68 -9.28 -5.21
N ASP A 55 29.85 -9.81 -4.85
CA ASP A 55 30.73 -9.17 -3.87
C ASP A 55 31.19 -7.78 -4.31
N HIS A 56 31.52 -7.61 -5.59
CA HIS A 56 31.87 -6.30 -6.12
C HIS A 56 30.69 -5.32 -6.07
N PHE A 57 29.47 -5.76 -6.33
CA PHE A 57 28.28 -4.90 -6.22
C PHE A 57 28.03 -4.46 -4.77
N ILE A 58 28.26 -5.35 -3.81
CA ILE A 58 28.18 -5.07 -2.37
C ILE A 58 29.28 -4.07 -1.97
N ASP A 59 30.52 -4.30 -2.42
CA ASP A 59 31.64 -3.39 -2.15
C ASP A 59 31.41 -1.99 -2.74
N ASP A 60 30.97 -1.86 -4.00
CA ASP A 60 30.66 -0.56 -4.62
C ASP A 60 29.58 0.19 -3.82
N TYR A 61 28.51 -0.50 -3.42
CA TYR A 61 27.47 0.06 -2.56
C TYR A 61 28.04 0.56 -1.22
N CYS A 62 28.81 -0.26 -0.51
CA CYS A 62 29.43 0.08 0.77
C CYS A 62 30.39 1.29 0.64
N ASN A 63 31.21 1.32 -0.42
CA ASN A 63 32.11 2.45 -0.70
C ASN A 63 31.35 3.75 -1.02
N ARG A 64 30.21 3.68 -1.73
CA ARG A 64 29.37 4.86 -2.01
C ARG A 64 28.65 5.36 -0.77
N MET A 65 28.19 4.46 0.10
CA MET A 65 27.61 4.84 1.40
C MET A 65 28.64 5.59 2.26
N ALA A 66 29.86 5.07 2.39
CA ALA A 66 30.94 5.72 3.14
C ALA A 66 31.34 7.09 2.56
N ARG A 67 31.50 7.18 1.22
CA ARG A 67 31.75 8.45 0.50
C ARG A 67 30.56 9.42 0.49
N GLN A 68 29.40 8.99 0.99
CA GLN A 68 28.14 9.75 0.97
C GLN A 68 27.61 10.04 -0.45
N ASP A 69 28.01 9.23 -1.42
CA ASP A 69 27.72 9.35 -2.87
C ASP A 69 26.32 8.90 -3.28
N MET A 70 25.38 8.91 -2.32
CA MET A 70 23.99 8.45 -2.50
C MET A 70 22.97 9.42 -1.90
N LYS A 71 23.40 10.58 -1.37
CA LYS A 71 22.55 11.49 -0.59
C LYS A 71 21.74 12.48 -1.44
N SER A 72 22.17 12.83 -2.63
CA SER A 72 21.52 13.83 -3.50
C SER A 72 20.71 13.18 -4.63
N LYS A 73 19.75 13.92 -5.21
CA LYS A 73 19.02 13.44 -6.40
C LYS A 73 19.96 13.16 -7.57
N GLN A 74 20.95 14.03 -7.79
CA GLN A 74 21.91 13.92 -8.89
C GLN A 74 22.84 12.70 -8.71
N GLN A 75 23.26 12.42 -7.48
CA GLN A 75 23.99 11.19 -7.12
C GLN A 75 23.12 9.95 -7.40
N GLN A 76 21.89 9.92 -6.89
CA GLN A 76 20.99 8.78 -7.05
C GLN A 76 20.58 8.51 -8.51
N LEU A 77 20.51 9.54 -9.36
CA LEU A 77 20.25 9.37 -10.80
C LEU A 77 21.40 8.62 -11.50
N LYS A 78 22.64 8.85 -11.07
CA LYS A 78 23.86 8.25 -11.62
C LYS A 78 24.21 6.87 -11.05
N LEU A 79 23.41 6.34 -10.09
CA LEU A 79 23.68 5.01 -9.54
C LEU A 79 23.55 3.94 -10.63
N PRO A 80 24.48 2.97 -10.70
CA PRO A 80 24.30 1.72 -11.42
C PRO A 80 23.04 0.96 -10.95
N LEU A 81 22.56 0.01 -11.76
CA LEU A 81 21.39 -0.82 -11.39
C LEU A 81 21.73 -1.77 -10.24
N GLU A 82 22.93 -2.31 -10.30
CA GLU A 82 23.63 -3.15 -9.33
C GLU A 82 23.56 -2.50 -7.94
N THR A 83 24.05 -1.25 -7.85
CA THR A 83 24.06 -0.49 -6.60
C THR A 83 22.65 -0.14 -6.10
N GLU A 84 21.69 0.17 -6.99
CA GLU A 84 20.30 0.39 -6.59
C GLU A 84 19.65 -0.89 -6.04
N TRP A 85 19.97 -2.05 -6.61
CA TRP A 85 19.50 -3.36 -6.16
C TRP A 85 20.05 -3.71 -4.78
N ILE A 86 21.37 -3.66 -4.57
CA ILE A 86 21.97 -3.88 -3.24
C ILE A 86 21.41 -2.90 -2.20
N TRP A 87 21.26 -1.62 -2.56
CA TRP A 87 20.66 -0.62 -1.68
C TRP A 87 19.17 -0.89 -1.41
N HIS A 88 18.43 -1.45 -2.37
CA HIS A 88 17.05 -1.87 -2.14
C HIS A 88 16.99 -3.04 -1.14
N VAL A 89 17.77 -4.10 -1.33
CA VAL A 89 17.84 -5.25 -0.41
C VAL A 89 18.23 -4.83 1.00
N HIS A 90 19.20 -3.90 1.16
CA HIS A 90 19.52 -3.38 2.48
C HIS A 90 18.35 -2.59 3.11
N ARG A 91 17.62 -1.78 2.32
CA ARG A 91 16.43 -1.06 2.81
C ARG A 91 15.26 -1.98 3.21
N LEU A 92 15.23 -3.23 2.74
CA LEU A 92 14.28 -4.23 3.21
C LEU A 92 14.54 -4.67 4.66
N HIS A 93 15.67 -4.31 5.27
CA HIS A 93 15.94 -4.60 6.69
C HIS A 93 15.90 -3.29 7.51
N PRO A 94 14.71 -2.70 7.74
CA PRO A 94 14.58 -1.30 8.19
C PRO A 94 15.19 -1.01 9.57
N LEU A 95 15.28 -1.98 10.49
CA LEU A 95 16.01 -1.80 11.76
C LEU A 95 17.53 -1.79 11.55
N SER A 96 18.07 -2.72 10.78
CA SER A 96 19.50 -2.78 10.46
C SER A 96 19.93 -1.53 9.68
N TYR A 97 19.21 -1.20 8.62
CA TYR A 97 19.44 -0.01 7.81
C TYR A 97 19.42 1.30 8.63
N HIS A 98 18.51 1.40 9.62
CA HIS A 98 18.50 2.51 10.57
C HIS A 98 19.78 2.58 11.39
N ASN A 99 20.16 1.47 12.02
CA ASN A 99 21.33 1.39 12.87
C ASN A 99 22.62 1.70 12.09
N ASP A 100 22.78 1.16 10.90
CA ASP A 100 23.99 1.36 10.09
C ASP A 100 24.10 2.82 9.63
N CYS A 101 23.02 3.40 9.12
CA CYS A 101 23.04 4.80 8.69
C CYS A 101 23.28 5.77 9.86
N THR A 102 22.71 5.51 11.04
CA THR A 102 22.82 6.44 12.18
C THR A 102 24.14 6.29 12.94
N LYS A 103 24.73 5.09 13.01
CA LYS A 103 25.99 4.83 13.72
C LYS A 103 27.23 5.08 12.87
N GLN A 104 27.17 4.82 11.56
CA GLN A 104 28.38 4.80 10.71
C GLN A 104 28.53 6.04 9.82
N LEU A 105 27.44 6.73 9.46
CA LEU A 105 27.52 7.92 8.60
C LEU A 105 27.72 9.19 9.45
N PRO A 106 28.67 10.08 9.10
CA PRO A 106 28.93 11.33 9.83
C PRO A 106 27.73 12.27 10.03
N SER A 107 26.63 12.08 9.28
CA SER A 107 25.40 12.85 9.45
C SER A 107 24.44 12.30 10.51
N GLY A 108 24.68 11.11 11.08
CA GLY A 108 23.80 10.45 12.05
C GLY A 108 22.37 10.23 11.55
N LYS A 109 22.18 10.05 10.23
CA LYS A 109 20.89 10.13 9.53
C LYS A 109 20.80 9.14 8.39
N LEU A 110 19.58 8.64 8.16
CA LEU A 110 19.20 7.79 7.02
C LEU A 110 19.56 8.42 5.67
N VAL A 111 19.91 7.58 4.70
CA VAL A 111 19.98 7.98 3.29
C VAL A 111 18.64 7.64 2.63
N ASP A 112 17.77 8.64 2.49
CA ASP A 112 16.48 8.45 1.82
C ASP A 112 16.58 8.44 0.29
N LYS A 113 15.73 7.63 -0.34
CA LYS A 113 15.46 7.70 -1.78
C LYS A 113 14.73 9.01 -2.10
N LYS A 114 15.34 9.84 -2.97
CA LYS A 114 14.86 11.18 -3.34
C LYS A 114 14.35 11.27 -4.79
N ILE A 115 14.48 10.20 -5.56
CA ILE A 115 14.13 10.16 -6.98
C ILE A 115 13.02 9.15 -7.23
N ARG A 116 12.09 9.55 -8.11
CA ARG A 116 11.12 8.67 -8.78
C ARG A 116 11.52 8.57 -10.24
N GLN A 117 11.57 7.38 -10.82
CA GLN A 117 12.25 7.08 -12.11
C GLN A 117 11.32 6.57 -13.23
N VAL A 118 10.01 6.77 -13.07
CA VAL A 118 8.87 6.13 -13.75
C VAL A 118 9.07 5.76 -15.23
N LEU A 119 9.78 6.56 -16.04
CA LEU A 119 10.04 6.27 -17.46
C LEU A 119 11.43 6.66 -18.00
N GLN A 120 12.41 7.07 -17.18
CA GLN A 120 13.68 7.65 -17.70
C GLN A 120 14.84 6.66 -17.90
N ASN A 121 14.75 5.41 -17.44
CA ASN A 121 15.82 4.41 -17.52
C ASN A 121 15.43 3.21 -18.39
N SER A 122 15.19 3.46 -19.67
CA SER A 122 14.98 2.44 -20.70
C SER A 122 16.21 1.51 -20.79
N LYS A 123 16.13 0.33 -20.17
CA LYS A 123 17.15 -0.74 -20.25
C LYS A 123 18.55 -0.30 -19.81
N ARG A 124 18.74 -0.07 -18.51
CA ARG A 124 20.08 -0.17 -17.91
C ARG A 124 20.55 -1.62 -18.04
N LYS A 125 21.45 -1.86 -18.98
CA LYS A 125 22.22 -3.11 -19.03
C LYS A 125 23.36 -3.02 -18.03
N HIS A 126 23.64 -4.12 -17.35
CA HIS A 126 24.87 -4.33 -16.60
C HIS A 126 26.08 -4.03 -17.51
N ASP A 127 26.91 -3.07 -17.11
CA ASP A 127 28.13 -2.76 -17.83
C ASP A 127 29.26 -3.66 -17.31
N ALA A 128 29.56 -4.73 -18.05
CA ALA A 128 30.69 -5.61 -17.76
C ALA A 128 32.06 -4.91 -17.80
N LYS A 129 32.12 -3.63 -18.20
CA LYS A 129 33.30 -2.76 -18.15
C LYS A 129 33.30 -1.76 -16.99
N ILE A 130 32.54 -2.00 -15.90
CA ILE A 130 32.81 -1.30 -14.63
C ILE A 130 34.30 -1.44 -14.34
N SER A 131 35.03 -0.32 -14.38
CA SER A 131 36.45 -0.32 -14.08
C SER A 131 36.59 -0.60 -12.58
N PHE A 132 37.08 -1.79 -12.25
CA PHE A 132 37.33 -2.27 -10.88
C PHE A 132 38.51 -1.51 -10.25
N SER A 133 38.43 -0.18 -10.19
CA SER A 133 39.40 0.68 -9.52
C SER A 133 39.56 0.25 -8.07
N SER A 134 40.79 0.15 -7.59
CA SER A 134 41.14 -0.39 -6.28
C SER A 134 40.29 0.22 -5.17
N ILE A 135 39.38 -0.57 -4.62
CA ILE A 135 38.53 -0.22 -3.48
C ILE A 135 39.42 0.18 -2.31
N ASN A 136 39.30 1.44 -1.88
CA ASN A 136 40.06 1.96 -0.74
C ASN A 136 39.43 1.47 0.56
N LYS A 137 39.95 0.36 1.09
CA LYS A 137 39.45 -0.33 2.29
C LYS A 137 39.50 0.49 3.59
N ASN A 138 40.08 1.70 3.58
CA ASN A 138 40.21 2.53 4.78
C ASN A 138 38.91 3.26 5.18
N PHE A 139 37.91 3.34 4.29
CA PHE A 139 36.63 4.00 4.56
C PHE A 139 35.46 3.13 4.06
N VAL A 140 35.19 2.03 4.76
CA VAL A 140 34.11 1.09 4.40
C VAL A 140 32.93 1.24 5.36
N PHE A 141 31.76 1.48 4.81
CA PHE A 141 30.48 1.31 5.50
C PHE A 141 30.18 -0.20 5.56
N VAL A 142 29.93 -0.75 6.74
CA VAL A 142 29.79 -2.19 6.96
C VAL A 142 28.35 -2.50 7.37
N PRO A 143 27.50 -3.01 6.47
CA PRO A 143 26.13 -3.42 6.80
C PRO A 143 26.11 -4.43 7.96
N SER A 144 25.17 -4.29 8.90
CA SER A 144 25.00 -5.24 10.01
C SER A 144 24.34 -6.55 9.60
N ILE A 145 23.93 -6.67 8.33
CA ILE A 145 23.34 -7.87 7.72
C ILE A 145 24.29 -8.48 6.69
N ASP A 146 24.20 -9.79 6.54
CA ASP A 146 24.82 -10.52 5.43
C ASP A 146 24.08 -10.19 4.12
N LEU A 147 24.53 -9.14 3.42
CA LEU A 147 23.92 -8.68 2.17
C LEU A 147 23.96 -9.75 1.07
N ARG A 148 24.98 -10.62 1.06
CA ARG A 148 25.05 -11.73 0.11
C ARG A 148 23.86 -12.66 0.33
N LYS A 149 23.68 -13.17 1.56
CA LYS A 149 22.54 -14.04 1.89
C LYS A 149 21.20 -13.33 1.71
N ALA A 150 21.09 -12.04 2.04
CA ALA A 150 19.87 -11.28 1.80
C ALA A 150 19.52 -11.21 0.30
N VAL A 151 20.48 -10.93 -0.58
CA VAL A 151 20.26 -10.95 -2.04
C VAL A 151 19.83 -12.33 -2.53
N ILE A 152 20.41 -13.41 -2.00
CA ILE A 152 20.00 -14.78 -2.35
C ILE A 152 18.57 -15.09 -1.90
N ARG A 153 18.16 -14.71 -0.68
CA ARG A 153 16.78 -14.93 -0.19
C ARG A 153 15.73 -14.17 -1.00
N GLN A 154 16.08 -13.01 -1.55
CA GLN A 154 15.18 -12.24 -2.42
C GLN A 154 14.90 -12.93 -3.77
N ARG A 155 15.63 -13.98 -4.16
CA ARG A 155 15.34 -14.77 -5.37
C ARG A 155 13.96 -15.43 -5.30
N ASP A 156 13.55 -15.96 -4.15
CA ASP A 156 12.22 -16.54 -3.94
C ASP A 156 11.10 -15.50 -4.17
N PHE A 157 11.35 -14.24 -3.77
CA PHE A 157 10.41 -13.15 -4.00
C PHE A 157 10.35 -12.77 -5.49
N LEU A 158 11.50 -12.72 -6.17
CA LEU A 158 11.58 -12.45 -7.61
C LEU A 158 10.91 -13.55 -8.45
N GLU A 159 11.05 -14.83 -8.09
CA GLU A 159 10.37 -15.94 -8.76
C GLU A 159 8.85 -15.88 -8.55
N LYS A 160 8.39 -15.61 -7.32
CA LYS A 160 6.96 -15.36 -7.04
C LYS A 160 6.45 -14.16 -7.83
N PHE A 161 7.25 -13.09 -7.95
CA PHE A 161 6.89 -11.92 -8.74
C PHE A 161 6.80 -12.23 -10.23
N GLN A 162 7.75 -13.00 -10.80
CA GLN A 162 7.76 -13.40 -12.21
C GLN A 162 6.50 -14.18 -12.61
N ASN A 163 5.97 -14.98 -11.69
CA ASN A 163 4.71 -15.71 -11.83
C ASN A 163 3.45 -14.86 -11.51
N HIS A 164 3.62 -13.66 -10.95
CA HIS A 164 2.52 -12.76 -10.60
C HIS A 164 2.06 -11.94 -11.82
N TYR A 165 0.74 -11.70 -11.95
CA TYR A 165 0.19 -11.01 -13.13
C TYR A 165 0.80 -9.61 -13.34
N LEU A 166 1.21 -8.93 -12.27
CA LEU A 166 1.89 -7.62 -12.33
C LEU A 166 3.26 -7.65 -13.02
N TYR A 167 3.88 -8.81 -13.23
CA TYR A 167 5.15 -8.91 -13.96
C TYR A 167 4.98 -8.57 -15.45
N SER A 168 3.90 -8.99 -16.09
CA SER A 168 3.59 -8.70 -17.50
C SER A 168 2.56 -7.57 -17.69
N PHE A 169 1.83 -7.19 -16.63
CA PHE A 169 0.77 -6.18 -16.70
C PHE A 169 1.24 -4.81 -17.26
N ASP A 170 0.41 -4.20 -18.10
CA ASP A 170 0.60 -2.81 -18.54
C ASP A 170 0.17 -1.85 -17.43
N LEU A 171 1.15 -1.34 -16.68
CA LEU A 171 0.97 -0.45 -15.53
C LEU A 171 0.20 0.83 -15.87
N LYS A 172 0.11 1.23 -17.15
CA LYS A 172 -0.73 2.35 -17.57
C LYS A 172 -2.23 2.08 -17.45
N LYS A 173 -2.63 0.81 -17.37
CA LYS A 173 -4.02 0.33 -17.31
C LYS A 173 -4.50 0.01 -15.89
N MET A 174 -3.66 0.20 -14.87
CA MET A 174 -4.09 0.03 -13.48
C MET A 174 -5.15 1.08 -13.13
N ASP A 175 -6.27 0.68 -12.56
CA ASP A 175 -7.27 1.60 -12.03
C ASP A 175 -6.92 2.07 -10.60
N ARG A 176 -7.49 3.21 -10.20
CA ARG A 176 -7.20 3.82 -8.89
C ARG A 176 -7.68 2.95 -7.72
N SER A 177 -8.82 2.28 -7.86
CA SER A 177 -9.41 1.44 -6.81
C SER A 177 -8.49 0.26 -6.48
N HIS A 178 -7.99 -0.44 -7.49
CA HIS A 178 -7.09 -1.58 -7.35
C HIS A 178 -5.80 -1.21 -6.62
N PHE A 179 -5.14 -0.12 -7.03
CA PHE A 179 -3.96 0.38 -6.31
C PHE A 179 -4.29 0.78 -4.85
N VAL A 180 -5.44 1.41 -4.61
CA VAL A 180 -5.86 1.80 -3.26
C VAL A 180 -6.19 0.58 -2.39
N HIS A 181 -6.77 -0.48 -2.96
CA HIS A 181 -7.04 -1.74 -2.26
C HIS A 181 -5.74 -2.43 -1.81
N PHE A 182 -4.73 -2.52 -2.68
CA PHE A 182 -3.41 -3.01 -2.30
C PHE A 182 -2.82 -2.25 -1.10
N VAL A 183 -2.86 -0.92 -1.13
CA VAL A 183 -2.36 -0.11 -0.01
C VAL A 183 -3.25 -0.24 1.24
N GLN A 184 -4.57 -0.37 1.09
CA GLN A 184 -5.47 -0.61 2.22
C GLN A 184 -5.21 -1.97 2.88
N ASN A 185 -4.94 -3.01 2.09
CA ASN A 185 -4.62 -4.34 2.62
C ASN A 185 -3.27 -4.33 3.34
N TYR A 186 -2.25 -3.67 2.79
CA TYR A 186 -0.97 -3.43 3.46
C TYR A 186 -1.12 -2.65 4.78
N VAL A 187 -1.87 -1.54 4.81
CA VAL A 187 -2.12 -0.75 6.03
C VAL A 187 -2.87 -1.57 7.08
N SER A 188 -3.75 -2.47 6.65
CA SER A 188 -4.50 -3.37 7.54
C SER A 188 -3.62 -4.48 8.09
N PHE A 189 -2.70 -5.02 7.28
CA PHE A 189 -1.66 -5.95 7.74
C PHE A 189 -0.73 -5.33 8.78
N MET A 190 -0.23 -4.11 8.55
CA MET A 190 0.63 -3.41 9.52
C MET A 190 -0.02 -3.30 10.90
N LYS A 191 -1.35 -3.09 10.97
CA LYS A 191 -2.11 -3.02 12.22
C LYS A 191 -2.29 -4.36 12.95
N LEU A 192 -2.01 -5.50 12.30
CA LEU A 192 -1.97 -6.82 12.95
C LEU A 192 -0.67 -7.06 13.73
N ALA A 193 0.34 -6.21 13.53
CA ALA A 193 1.64 -6.38 14.16
C ALA A 193 1.57 -6.13 15.67
N ILE A 194 2.05 -7.11 16.44
CA ILE A 194 2.19 -7.04 17.89
C ILE A 194 3.66 -7.23 18.21
N LYS A 195 4.19 -6.45 19.17
CA LYS A 195 5.61 -6.46 19.50
C LYS A 195 6.04 -7.85 19.99
N LYS A 196 7.12 -8.39 19.40
CA LYS A 196 7.62 -9.77 19.60
C LYS A 196 6.73 -10.90 19.03
N GLU A 197 5.70 -10.58 18.24
CA GLU A 197 4.95 -11.59 17.48
C GLU A 197 5.20 -11.43 15.98
N MET A 198 5.37 -12.56 15.30
CA MET A 198 5.53 -12.63 13.86
C MET A 198 4.17 -12.57 13.14
N ILE A 199 4.12 -11.88 12.01
CA ILE A 199 3.02 -11.88 11.04
C ILE A 199 3.61 -12.13 9.65
N VAL A 200 2.91 -12.89 8.79
CA VAL A 200 3.40 -13.25 7.44
C VAL A 200 2.48 -12.62 6.39
N PRO A 201 2.99 -11.75 5.49
CA PRO A 201 2.18 -11.07 4.48
C PRO A 201 1.69 -12.03 3.38
N THR A 202 0.62 -11.67 2.68
CA THR A 202 0.38 -12.20 1.32
C THR A 202 1.33 -11.56 0.32
N PHE A 203 1.48 -12.12 -0.89
CA PHE A 203 2.40 -11.58 -1.89
C PHE A 203 2.13 -10.10 -2.23
N ASP A 204 0.86 -9.71 -2.46
CA ASP A 204 0.49 -8.32 -2.74
C ASP A 204 0.78 -7.37 -1.57
N ILE A 205 0.55 -7.84 -0.34
CA ILE A 205 0.86 -7.08 0.88
C ILE A 205 2.38 -6.86 0.98
N ASP A 206 3.18 -7.89 0.71
CA ASP A 206 4.64 -7.82 0.74
C ASP A 206 5.19 -6.90 -0.36
N LEU A 207 4.63 -6.98 -1.57
CA LEU A 207 5.00 -6.09 -2.68
C LEU A 207 4.79 -4.60 -2.34
N ILE A 208 3.70 -4.24 -1.65
CA ILE A 208 3.47 -2.87 -1.17
C ILE A 208 4.38 -2.54 0.02
N TRP A 209 4.66 -3.50 0.90
CA TRP A 209 5.56 -3.30 2.03
C TRP A 209 6.98 -2.98 1.57
N HIS A 210 7.54 -3.79 0.66
CA HIS A 210 8.80 -3.51 -0.04
C HIS A 210 8.79 -2.15 -0.73
N THR A 211 7.70 -1.82 -1.44
CA THR A 211 7.51 -0.51 -2.09
C THR A 211 7.65 0.65 -1.11
N HIS A 212 7.10 0.50 0.11
CA HIS A 212 7.16 1.52 1.15
C HIS A 212 8.55 1.59 1.83
N MET A 213 9.19 0.44 2.08
CA MET A 213 10.53 0.35 2.68
C MET A 213 11.63 0.99 1.80
N ARG A 214 11.40 1.17 0.49
CA ARG A 214 12.27 1.98 -0.39
C ARG A 214 12.44 3.43 0.08
N TYR A 215 11.59 3.93 0.98
CA TYR A 215 11.65 5.27 1.58
C TYR A 215 11.81 5.21 3.12
N PRO A 216 13.03 4.92 3.64
CA PRO A 216 13.25 4.57 5.05
C PRO A 216 12.65 5.53 6.08
N SER A 217 12.84 6.84 5.95
CA SER A 217 12.30 7.81 6.93
C SER A 217 10.78 7.85 6.92
N GLN A 218 10.15 7.72 5.74
CA GLN A 218 8.70 7.67 5.61
C GLN A 218 8.15 6.38 6.19
N TYR A 219 8.78 5.25 5.86
CA TYR A 219 8.43 3.92 6.37
C TYR A 219 8.49 3.87 7.90
N GLN A 220 9.59 4.31 8.51
CA GLN A 220 9.75 4.27 9.96
C GLN A 220 8.70 5.14 10.69
N THR A 221 8.46 6.35 10.19
CA THR A 221 7.45 7.25 10.77
C THR A 221 6.04 6.65 10.65
N ALA A 222 5.72 6.05 9.50
CA ALA A 222 4.44 5.40 9.27
C ALA A 222 4.27 4.12 10.09
N SER A 223 5.29 3.26 10.16
CA SER A 223 5.27 2.03 10.96
C SER A 223 5.04 2.33 12.44
N ILE A 224 5.78 3.27 13.02
CA ILE A 224 5.59 3.70 14.41
C ILE A 224 4.18 4.24 14.63
N ALA A 225 3.60 4.95 13.66
CA ALA A 225 2.24 5.47 13.75
C ALA A 225 1.13 4.42 13.49
N LEU A 226 1.45 3.28 12.85
CA LEU A 226 0.51 2.21 12.51
C LEU A 226 0.48 1.08 13.54
N CYS A 227 1.63 0.68 14.07
CA CYS A 227 1.78 -0.44 15.01
C CYS A 227 2.62 -0.13 16.26
N GLY A 228 3.12 1.10 16.44
CA GLY A 228 3.84 1.53 17.64
C GLY A 228 5.34 1.19 17.66
N PHE A 229 5.88 0.60 16.60
CA PHE A 229 7.31 0.31 16.43
C PHE A 229 7.70 0.32 14.94
N ILE A 230 9.01 0.30 14.65
CA ILE A 230 9.50 -0.02 13.30
C ILE A 230 9.34 -1.54 13.16
N LEU A 231 8.37 -1.96 12.34
CA LEU A 231 8.21 -3.37 11.98
C LEU A 231 9.40 -3.73 11.08
N ASP A 232 10.10 -4.80 11.44
CA ASP A 232 11.20 -5.31 10.62
C ASP A 232 10.66 -6.32 9.61
N HIS A 233 11.36 -6.47 8.50
CA HIS A 233 11.10 -7.50 7.50
C HIS A 233 12.28 -8.47 7.55
N ASP A 234 12.10 -9.53 8.33
CA ASP A 234 13.05 -10.64 8.46
C ASP A 234 12.64 -11.73 7.47
N ASP A 235 13.41 -11.88 6.40
CA ASP A 235 13.21 -12.88 5.37
C ASP A 235 14.00 -14.19 5.62
N ALA A 236 14.69 -14.32 6.77
CA ALA A 236 15.51 -15.50 7.10
C ALA A 236 14.73 -16.63 7.82
N ILE A 237 13.40 -16.58 7.84
CA ILE A 237 12.53 -17.49 8.60
C ILE A 237 12.27 -18.81 7.85
N GLU A 238 12.39 -19.94 8.54
CA GLU A 238 12.13 -21.28 7.97
C GLU A 238 10.67 -21.48 7.49
N SER A 239 10.52 -22.13 6.33
CA SER A 239 9.23 -22.37 5.65
C SER A 239 8.15 -23.06 6.51
N ASN A 240 8.54 -24.03 7.33
CA ASN A 240 7.62 -24.73 8.24
C ASN A 240 7.04 -23.81 9.33
N THR A 241 7.80 -22.80 9.75
CA THR A 241 7.36 -21.75 10.67
C THR A 241 6.44 -20.75 9.95
N LEU A 242 6.82 -20.32 8.74
CA LEU A 242 6.02 -19.41 7.92
C LEU A 242 4.59 -19.92 7.71
N THR A 243 4.40 -21.21 7.41
CA THR A 243 3.06 -21.79 7.18
C THR A 243 2.15 -21.69 8.42
N LYS A 244 2.70 -21.96 9.62
CA LYS A 244 1.94 -21.86 10.87
C LYS A 244 1.60 -20.41 11.22
N VAL A 245 2.55 -19.49 11.03
CA VAL A 245 2.35 -18.06 11.33
C VAL A 245 1.43 -17.39 10.31
N TYR A 246 1.45 -17.82 9.04
CA TYR A 246 0.49 -17.38 8.02
C TYR A 246 -0.96 -17.69 8.45
N LYS A 247 -1.24 -18.91 8.91
CA LYS A 247 -2.57 -19.28 9.45
C LYS A 247 -2.97 -18.39 10.62
N LYS A 248 -2.09 -18.20 11.61
CA LYS A 248 -2.31 -17.29 12.75
C LYS A 248 -2.56 -15.83 12.30
N THR A 249 -1.91 -15.38 11.23
CA THR A 249 -2.10 -14.03 10.64
C THR A 249 -3.45 -13.93 9.95
N ALA A 250 -3.85 -14.96 9.18
CA ALA A 250 -5.15 -15.04 8.51
C ALA A 250 -6.32 -15.10 9.50
N GLU A 251 -6.20 -15.89 10.57
CA GLU A 251 -7.19 -15.95 11.67
C GLU A 251 -7.40 -14.59 12.33
N ARG A 252 -6.30 -13.86 12.60
CA ARG A 252 -6.34 -12.49 13.15
C ARG A 252 -7.02 -11.52 12.18
N TRP A 253 -6.66 -11.59 10.90
CA TRP A 253 -7.29 -10.78 9.86
C TRP A 253 -8.80 -11.03 9.79
N LYS A 254 -9.22 -12.30 9.72
CA LYS A 254 -10.64 -12.68 9.69
C LYS A 254 -11.38 -12.17 10.93
N LYS A 255 -10.80 -12.33 12.12
CA LYS A 255 -11.37 -11.87 13.40
C LYS A 255 -11.53 -10.34 13.48
N ILE A 256 -10.61 -9.57 12.91
CA ILE A 256 -10.60 -8.09 13.02
C ILE A 256 -11.40 -7.44 11.88
N TYR A 257 -11.24 -7.96 10.65
CA TYR A 257 -11.75 -7.33 9.42
C TYR A 257 -12.96 -8.03 8.79
N ASN A 258 -13.37 -9.19 9.32
CA ASN A 258 -14.48 -10.00 8.80
C ASN A 258 -14.36 -10.33 7.29
N SER A 259 -13.14 -10.37 6.76
CA SER A 259 -12.81 -10.66 5.36
C SER A 259 -11.80 -11.81 5.29
N GLU A 260 -11.69 -12.46 4.14
CA GLU A 260 -10.61 -13.44 3.90
C GLU A 260 -9.25 -12.75 3.84
N TYR A 261 -8.18 -13.49 4.16
CA TYR A 261 -6.87 -12.87 4.31
C TYR A 261 -6.32 -12.33 2.99
N GLY A 262 -5.96 -11.05 2.96
CA GLY A 262 -5.51 -10.35 1.76
C GLY A 262 -6.63 -9.97 0.78
N HIS A 263 -7.89 -10.31 1.06
CA HIS A 263 -9.03 -9.86 0.27
C HIS A 263 -9.48 -8.46 0.72
N ASN A 264 -10.18 -7.75 -0.16
CA ASN A 264 -10.68 -6.40 0.12
C ASN A 264 -11.52 -6.38 1.40
N ILE A 265 -11.29 -5.37 2.24
CA ILE A 265 -12.04 -5.13 3.47
C ILE A 265 -13.09 -4.07 3.19
N ASP A 266 -14.34 -4.27 3.63
CA ASP A 266 -15.36 -3.23 3.55
C ASP A 266 -14.90 -2.01 4.36
N ARG A 267 -14.85 -0.86 3.68
CA ARG A 267 -14.49 0.42 4.27
C ARG A 267 -15.45 0.82 5.40
N LYS A 268 -16.75 0.51 5.30
CA LYS A 268 -17.71 0.78 6.37
C LYS A 268 -17.36 0.01 7.64
N HIS A 269 -16.92 -1.24 7.50
CA HIS A 269 -16.45 -2.06 8.63
C HIS A 269 -15.17 -1.49 9.27
N LEU A 270 -14.24 -0.96 8.47
CA LEU A 270 -13.04 -0.27 8.99
C LEU A 270 -13.36 1.03 9.76
N GLU A 271 -14.45 1.71 9.40
CA GLU A 271 -14.89 2.95 10.03
C GLU A 271 -15.73 2.71 11.31
N THR A 272 -16.38 1.55 11.46
CA THR A 272 -17.27 1.22 12.60
C THR A 272 -16.79 0.12 13.55
N SER A 273 -15.84 -0.74 13.14
CA SER A 273 -15.33 -1.85 13.95
C SER A 273 -14.70 -1.38 15.27
N GLN A 274 -14.93 -2.08 16.38
CA GLN A 274 -14.46 -1.75 17.75
C GLN A 274 -12.96 -1.37 17.88
N TYR A 275 -12.13 -1.78 16.91
CA TYR A 275 -10.74 -1.36 16.78
C TYR A 275 -10.55 0.07 16.22
N VAL A 276 -11.62 0.89 16.14
CA VAL A 276 -11.59 2.29 15.67
C VAL A 276 -10.40 3.03 16.27
N SER A 277 -10.08 2.76 17.54
CA SER A 277 -9.05 3.39 18.39
C SER A 277 -7.70 3.69 17.71
N SER A 278 -7.27 2.91 16.71
CA SER A 278 -6.00 3.13 15.97
C SER A 278 -6.15 3.53 14.50
N CYS A 279 -7.37 3.83 14.01
CA CYS A 279 -7.65 3.85 12.57
C CYS A 279 -6.81 4.83 11.73
N ALA A 280 -5.83 4.25 11.03
CA ALA A 280 -5.33 4.73 9.76
C ALA A 280 -6.25 4.31 8.60
N MET A 281 -6.77 5.27 7.83
CA MET A 281 -7.66 5.00 6.68
C MET A 281 -7.01 5.43 5.37
N VAL A 282 -7.18 4.65 4.29
CA VAL A 282 -6.74 5.03 2.94
C VAL A 282 -7.87 5.78 2.22
N PHE A 283 -7.60 7.03 1.81
CA PHE A 283 -8.59 7.88 1.15
C PHE A 283 -8.36 7.95 -0.36
N ILE A 284 -9.43 7.66 -1.12
CA ILE A 284 -9.60 8.10 -2.50
C ILE A 284 -10.01 9.58 -2.46
N PRO A 285 -9.27 10.53 -3.08
CA PRO A 285 -9.75 11.89 -3.23
C PRO A 285 -10.89 11.91 -4.25
N VAL A 286 -12.08 12.32 -3.80
CA VAL A 286 -13.20 12.65 -4.67
C VAL A 286 -12.82 13.93 -5.43
N HIS A 287 -12.80 13.89 -6.75
CA HIS A 287 -12.85 15.13 -7.53
C HIS A 287 -14.27 15.69 -7.39
N VAL A 288 -14.42 16.66 -6.48
CA VAL A 288 -15.56 17.57 -6.57
C VAL A 288 -15.31 18.40 -7.82
N SER A 289 -16.09 18.14 -8.87
CA SER A 289 -16.20 19.07 -9.99
C SER A 289 -16.74 20.38 -9.44
N SER A 290 -15.87 21.36 -9.25
CA SER A 290 -16.25 22.70 -8.83
C SER A 290 -17.14 23.31 -9.91
N GLY A 291 -18.45 23.30 -9.67
CA GLY A 291 -19.43 23.86 -10.59
C GLY A 291 -19.22 25.36 -10.72
N SER A 292 -18.81 25.79 -11.92
CA SER A 292 -18.91 27.18 -12.34
C SER A 292 -20.37 27.48 -12.67
N GLY A 293 -21.07 28.12 -11.74
CA GLY A 293 -22.39 28.69 -12.02
C GLY A 293 -22.30 29.94 -12.90
N ALA A 294 -23.32 30.17 -13.72
CA ALA A 294 -23.62 31.44 -14.36
C ALA A 294 -25.09 31.77 -14.11
N SER A 295 -25.36 33.07 -13.89
CA SER A 295 -26.54 33.56 -13.17
C SER A 295 -27.78 33.81 -14.06
N SER A 296 -28.98 33.78 -13.45
CA SER A 296 -29.99 34.84 -13.68
C SER A 296 -31.02 34.92 -12.53
N CYS A 297 -31.58 36.13 -12.37
CA CYS A 297 -32.74 36.62 -11.59
C CYS A 297 -33.58 35.68 -10.67
N GLY A 298 -34.10 36.14 -9.53
CA GLY A 298 -34.16 37.50 -8.98
C GLY A 298 -34.69 37.57 -7.53
N ALA A 299 -34.87 38.79 -7.01
CA ALA A 299 -35.31 39.13 -5.65
C ALA A 299 -36.75 38.61 -5.31
N ILE A 300 -37.30 38.64 -4.08
CA ILE A 300 -37.23 39.67 -3.02
C ILE A 300 -37.54 39.10 -1.61
N GLY A 301 -36.84 39.60 -0.58
CA GLY A 301 -37.48 40.12 0.65
C GLY A 301 -37.88 39.20 1.83
N GLY A 302 -37.41 39.58 3.03
CA GLY A 302 -38.31 39.74 4.18
C GLY A 302 -38.25 38.70 5.31
N SER A 303 -37.86 39.16 6.50
CA SER A 303 -37.60 38.36 7.70
C SER A 303 -38.83 38.10 8.60
N CYS A 304 -38.59 37.27 9.64
CA CYS A 304 -39.15 37.24 11.01
C CYS A 304 -40.61 36.79 11.36
N ALA A 305 -40.66 35.62 12.03
CA ALA A 305 -41.14 35.38 13.41
C ALA A 305 -42.63 35.46 13.84
N SER A 306 -42.90 34.75 14.95
CA SER A 306 -44.06 34.75 15.88
C SER A 306 -45.43 34.16 15.45
N SER A 307 -45.67 32.95 15.97
CA SER A 307 -46.75 32.56 16.91
C SER A 307 -48.23 32.97 16.76
N CYS A 308 -49.06 31.94 16.99
CA CYS A 308 -50.35 31.87 17.72
C CYS A 308 -51.70 32.41 17.14
N SER A 309 -52.68 31.48 17.19
CA SER A 309 -54.13 31.63 17.48
C SER A 309 -55.10 32.26 16.47
N GLY A 310 -56.29 31.64 16.34
CA GLY A 310 -57.51 32.29 15.82
C GLY A 310 -58.35 31.43 14.86
N GLY A 311 -59.37 30.73 15.36
CA GLY A 311 -60.29 29.90 14.54
C GLY A 311 -61.36 30.68 13.75
N GLY A 312 -62.27 29.95 13.07
CA GLY A 312 -63.58 30.51 12.68
C GLY A 312 -64.23 30.04 11.37
N CYS A 313 -64.93 28.91 11.42
CA CYS A 313 -66.29 28.65 10.88
C CYS A 313 -66.74 29.03 9.45
N GLY A 314 -67.35 28.04 8.75
CA GLY A 314 -68.35 28.21 7.68
C GLY A 314 -67.96 27.57 6.32
N GLY A 315 -68.79 26.79 5.61
CA GLY A 315 -70.13 26.24 5.90
C GLY A 315 -70.86 25.80 4.60
N ASN A 316 -71.48 24.60 4.59
CA ASN A 316 -72.26 23.96 3.49
C ASN A 316 -71.45 23.58 2.22
N GLY A 317 -71.76 22.55 1.39
CA GLY A 317 -72.79 21.48 1.39
C GLY A 317 -73.08 21.02 -0.07
N CYS A 318 -73.59 19.82 -0.44
CA CYS A 318 -73.89 18.54 0.24
C CYS A 318 -74.14 17.42 -0.81
N GLY A 319 -73.93 16.12 -0.47
CA GLY A 319 -74.42 14.93 -1.21
C GLY A 319 -73.36 14.06 -1.92
N GLY A 320 -73.48 12.72 -2.00
CA GLY A 320 -74.42 11.79 -1.35
C GLY A 320 -74.41 10.36 -1.96
N GLY A 321 -74.50 9.31 -1.12
CA GLY A 321 -74.64 7.87 -1.49
C GLY A 321 -73.35 7.19 -2.00
N GLY A 322 -72.99 5.94 -1.69
CA GLY A 322 -73.69 4.77 -1.11
C GLY A 322 -73.85 3.64 -2.15
N CYS A 323 -73.84 2.33 -1.89
CA CYS A 323 -73.62 1.48 -0.69
C CYS A 323 -73.41 -0.01 -1.13
N GLY A 324 -72.82 -0.86 -0.26
CA GLY A 324 -72.94 -2.33 -0.28
C GLY A 324 -71.97 -3.14 -1.16
N GLY A 325 -71.57 -4.39 -0.83
CA GLY A 325 -71.78 -5.16 0.41
C GLY A 325 -71.56 -6.69 0.25
N GLY A 326 -70.99 -7.35 1.28
CA GLY A 326 -70.91 -8.83 1.43
C GLY A 326 -69.88 -9.59 0.58
N GLY A 327 -69.36 -10.77 0.95
CA GLY A 327 -69.45 -11.48 2.25
C GLY A 327 -69.13 -12.99 2.20
N CYS A 328 -68.23 -13.45 3.09
CA CYS A 328 -68.19 -14.77 3.78
C CYS A 328 -67.84 -16.11 3.05
N GLY A 329 -67.04 -16.94 3.75
CA GLY A 329 -66.83 -18.41 3.55
C GLY A 329 -65.35 -18.82 3.35
N GLY A 330 -64.78 -19.87 3.95
CA GLY A 330 -65.22 -20.77 5.04
C GLY A 330 -64.50 -22.14 5.04
N GLY A 331 -63.94 -22.61 6.17
CA GLY A 331 -63.34 -23.95 6.36
C GLY A 331 -61.90 -24.15 5.79
N GLY A 332 -61.07 -25.10 6.25
CA GLY A 332 -61.21 -26.15 7.28
C GLY A 332 -59.85 -26.79 7.66
N CYS A 333 -59.82 -27.76 8.58
CA CYS A 333 -58.59 -28.27 9.25
C CYS A 333 -58.14 -29.69 8.82
N GLY A 334 -56.90 -30.07 9.20
CA GLY A 334 -56.34 -31.44 9.13
C GLY A 334 -54.99 -31.48 8.40
N GLY A 335 -54.01 -32.33 8.70
CA GLY A 335 -53.86 -33.40 9.71
C GLY A 335 -52.46 -34.03 9.52
N GLY A 336 -51.85 -34.61 10.57
CA GLY A 336 -50.44 -35.05 10.52
C GLY A 336 -50.18 -36.42 9.87
N GLY A 337 -48.91 -36.76 9.67
CA GLY A 337 -48.44 -38.08 9.24
C GLY A 337 -46.95 -38.29 9.60
N CYS A 338 -46.62 -39.48 10.11
CA CYS A 338 -45.27 -39.90 10.49
C CYS A 338 -44.92 -41.23 9.81
N GLY A 339 -43.62 -41.53 9.70
CA GLY A 339 -43.08 -42.76 9.09
C GLY A 339 -42.35 -42.46 7.77
N GLY A 340 -41.20 -43.03 7.47
CA GLY A 340 -40.43 -44.05 8.19
C GLY A 340 -40.07 -45.19 7.25
N ASP A 341 -38.81 -45.21 6.81
CA ASP A 341 -38.00 -46.34 6.31
C ASP A 341 -36.53 -45.85 6.22
#